data_AF-A0A1I8BJP2-F1
#
_entry.id   AF-A0A1I8BJP2-F1
#
_cell.length_a   1.000
_cell.length_b   1.000
_cell.length_c   1.000
_cell.angle_alpha   90.00
_cell.angle_beta   90.00
_cell.angle_gamma   90.00
#
_symmetry.space_group_name_H-M   'P 1'
#
loop_
_entity.id
_entity.type
_entity.pdbx_description
1 polymer ?
#
loop_
_entity_poly.entity_id
_entity_poly.type
_entity_poly.pdbx_seq_one_letter_code
_entity_poly.pdbx_strand_id
1 'polypeptide(L)'
;MFSLPPETKLDVFKFLNFEELFLIKQTNRYFNYFINEYEEELACQTFDYIYINDIEHLNRCKSDIFRFIKPQKVDFQLTEQLKVKHIETSTDLSKMVDNIRFSHIKCPRPEISERAENIKRERAKSSFNRFVKYKLSNINNPKEIFYFNIVEDYGTITTISHVQI
;
A
#
# COMPACT_ATOMS: atom_id res chain seq x y z
N MET A 1 -29.31 16.93 -1.52
CA MET A 1 -28.50 15.71 -1.76
C MET A 1 -29.18 14.46 -1.19
N PHE A 2 -29.49 14.35 0.10
CA PHE A 2 -30.09 13.13 0.70
C PHE A 2 -31.43 12.71 0.09
N SER A 3 -32.27 13.66 -0.32
CA SER A 3 -33.59 13.45 -0.92
C SER A 3 -33.58 13.09 -2.40
N LEU A 4 -32.42 13.12 -3.07
CA LEU A 4 -32.33 12.77 -4.49
C LEU A 4 -32.38 11.24 -4.68
N PRO A 5 -32.90 10.73 -5.81
CA PRO A 5 -32.75 9.33 -6.18
C PRO A 5 -31.26 8.91 -6.24
N PRO A 6 -30.92 7.63 -5.98
CA PRO A 6 -29.57 7.09 -6.11
C PRO A 6 -28.89 7.45 -7.44
N GLU A 7 -29.60 7.30 -8.55
CA GLU A 7 -29.09 7.53 -9.90
C GLU A 7 -28.69 8.99 -10.10
N THR A 8 -29.52 9.92 -9.60
CA THR A 8 -29.23 11.36 -9.67
C THR A 8 -28.06 11.75 -8.78
N LYS A 9 -27.88 11.11 -7.61
CA LYS A 9 -26.70 11.33 -6.75
C LYS A 9 -25.43 10.86 -7.45
N LEU A 10 -25.49 9.69 -8.08
CA LEU A 10 -24.39 9.12 -8.84
C LEU A 10 -23.99 10.03 -10.00
N ASP A 11 -24.96 10.53 -10.78
CA ASP A 11 -24.70 11.47 -11.86
C ASP A 11 -24.00 12.74 -11.36
N VAL A 12 -24.42 13.31 -10.23
CA VAL A 12 -23.74 14.46 -9.62
C VAL A 12 -22.31 14.09 -9.21
N PHE A 13 -22.09 12.91 -8.64
CA PHE A 13 -20.76 12.44 -8.21
C PHE A 13 -19.82 12.15 -9.38
N LYS A 14 -20.32 11.81 -10.57
CA LYS A 14 -19.51 11.66 -11.79
C LYS A 14 -18.85 12.96 -12.26
N PHE A 15 -19.34 14.13 -11.83
CA PHE A 15 -18.72 15.43 -12.13
C PHE A 15 -17.62 15.83 -11.15
N LEU A 16 -17.45 15.09 -10.05
CA LEU A 16 -16.45 15.39 -9.04
C LEU A 16 -15.13 14.70 -9.36
N ASN A 17 -14.03 15.38 -9.10
CA ASN A 17 -12.72 14.75 -9.16
C ASN A 17 -12.46 13.88 -7.91
N PHE A 18 -11.37 13.10 -7.93
CA PHE A 18 -11.03 12.20 -6.82
C PHE A 18 -10.88 12.93 -5.47
N GLU A 19 -10.32 14.15 -5.43
CA GLU A 19 -10.17 14.91 -4.17
C GLU A 19 -11.52 15.25 -3.56
N GLU A 20 -12.44 15.73 -4.40
CA GLU A 20 -13.78 16.11 -3.99
C GLU A 20 -14.57 14.89 -3.51
N LEU A 21 -14.52 13.77 -4.25
CA LEU A 21 -15.14 12.50 -3.83
C LEU A 21 -14.56 11.98 -2.51
N PHE A 22 -13.23 12.03 -2.37
CA PHE A 22 -12.54 11.59 -1.16
C PHE A 22 -12.95 12.41 0.07
N LEU A 23 -13.05 13.74 -0.06
CA LEU A 23 -13.52 14.62 1.00
C LEU A 23 -14.98 14.31 1.40
N ILE A 24 -15.85 14.02 0.42
CA ILE A 24 -17.24 13.63 0.69
C ILE A 24 -17.30 12.29 1.45
N LYS A 25 -16.49 11.29 1.07
CA LYS A 25 -16.41 10.01 1.80
C LYS A 25 -16.03 10.23 3.27
N GLN A 26 -15.06 11.10 3.55
CA GLN A 26 -14.59 11.33 4.92
C GLN A 26 -15.57 12.09 5.81
N THR A 27 -16.42 12.93 5.22
CA THR A 27 -17.27 13.85 5.98
C THR A 27 -18.63 13.26 6.34
N ASN A 28 -19.08 12.20 5.66
CA ASN A 28 -20.42 11.67 5.87
C ASN A 28 -20.49 10.14 5.69
N ARG A 29 -20.97 9.41 6.72
CA ARG A 29 -21.10 7.94 6.67
C ARG A 29 -22.05 7.43 5.57
N TYR A 30 -23.14 8.15 5.31
CA TYR A 30 -24.07 7.79 4.23
C TYR A 30 -23.40 7.91 2.87
N PHE A 31 -22.72 9.03 2.60
CA PHE A 31 -22.00 9.18 1.33
C PHE A 31 -20.78 8.26 1.23
N ASN A 32 -20.12 7.92 2.34
CA ASN A 32 -19.08 6.88 2.34
C ASN A 32 -19.64 5.55 1.85
N TYR A 33 -20.77 5.10 2.42
CA TYR A 33 -21.42 3.86 1.99
C TYR A 33 -21.84 3.93 0.52
N PHE A 34 -22.52 5.00 0.12
CA PHE A 34 -22.98 5.21 -1.25
C PHE A 34 -21.82 5.21 -2.26
N ILE A 35 -20.74 5.95 -1.98
CA ILE A 35 -19.59 6.02 -2.90
C ILE A 35 -18.87 4.66 -2.97
N ASN A 36 -18.83 3.87 -1.89
CA ASN A 36 -18.27 2.51 -1.92
C ASN A 36 -19.13 1.55 -2.76
N GLU A 37 -20.46 1.72 -2.74
CA GLU A 37 -21.39 0.91 -3.54
C GLU A 37 -21.18 1.11 -5.05
N TYR A 38 -20.78 2.33 -5.47
CA TYR A 38 -20.54 2.70 -6.86
C TYR A 38 -19.05 2.97 -7.17
N GLU A 39 -18.13 2.35 -6.44
CA GLU A 39 -16.68 2.62 -6.55
C GLU A 39 -16.15 2.35 -7.98
N GLU A 40 -16.69 1.34 -8.67
CA GLU A 40 -16.32 1.00 -10.05
C GLU A 40 -16.81 2.01 -11.10
N GLU A 41 -17.84 2.81 -10.77
CA GLU A 41 -18.44 3.82 -11.67
C GLU A 41 -17.94 5.24 -11.41
N LEU A 42 -17.36 5.48 -10.23
CA LEU A 42 -16.86 6.78 -9.80
C LEU A 42 -15.37 6.92 -10.06
N ALA A 43 -14.89 8.16 -10.14
CA ALA A 43 -13.50 8.45 -10.49
C ALA A 43 -12.53 7.83 -9.46
N CYS A 44 -11.98 6.67 -9.81
CA CYS A 44 -10.91 6.02 -9.08
C CYS A 44 -9.57 6.55 -9.56
N GLN A 45 -8.69 6.89 -8.62
CA GLN A 45 -7.30 7.15 -8.94
C GLN A 45 -6.54 5.83 -8.87
N THR A 46 -6.04 5.36 -10.01
CA THR A 46 -5.06 4.28 -10.03
C THR A 46 -3.71 4.82 -9.60
N PHE A 47 -2.92 4.00 -8.92
CA PHE A 47 -1.56 4.31 -8.53
C PHE A 47 -0.67 3.12 -8.86
N ASP A 48 0.49 3.40 -9.46
CA ASP A 48 1.46 2.35 -9.79
C ASP A 48 2.20 1.86 -8.54
N TYR A 49 2.35 2.74 -7.53
CA TYR A 49 3.11 2.46 -6.31
C TYR A 49 2.59 3.25 -5.11
N ILE A 50 2.64 2.63 -3.92
CA ILE A 50 2.56 3.33 -2.63
C ILE A 50 3.99 3.54 -2.11
N TYR A 51 4.31 4.78 -1.77
CA TYR A 51 5.60 5.15 -1.17
C TYR A 51 5.40 5.52 0.30
N ILE A 52 5.97 4.73 1.20
CA ILE A 52 5.94 4.98 2.64
C ILE A 52 7.30 5.55 3.02
N ASN A 53 7.29 6.73 3.64
CA ASN A 53 8.47 7.49 4.02
C ASN A 53 8.47 7.82 5.50
N ASP A 54 9.68 7.99 6.04
CA ASP A 54 9.87 8.70 7.30
C ASP A 54 9.50 10.18 7.15
N ILE A 55 8.65 10.69 8.06
CA ILE A 55 8.15 12.08 8.02
C ILE A 55 9.29 13.08 8.23
N GLU A 56 10.27 12.79 9.08
CA GLU A 56 11.42 13.67 9.28
C GLU A 56 12.26 13.77 8.01
N HIS A 57 12.38 12.66 7.27
CA HIS A 57 13.09 12.66 5.99
C HIS A 57 12.36 13.46 4.91
N LEU A 58 11.03 13.31 4.80
CA LEU A 58 10.20 14.11 3.90
C LEU A 58 10.28 15.61 4.20
N ASN A 59 10.24 15.99 5.48
CA ASN A 59 10.34 17.40 5.86
C ASN A 59 11.70 18.03 5.49
N ARG A 60 12.76 17.22 5.40
CA ARG A 60 14.09 17.66 4.94
C ARG A 60 14.16 17.77 3.41
N CYS A 61 13.48 16.88 2.71
CA CYS A 61 13.41 16.83 1.26
C CYS A 61 12.11 17.52 0.79
N LYS A 62 12.13 18.85 0.64
CA LYS A 62 11.03 19.64 0.02
C LYS A 62 10.83 19.19 -1.43
N SER A 63 10.11 18.09 -1.63
CA SER A 63 9.87 17.48 -2.93
C SER A 63 8.40 17.63 -3.28
N ASP A 64 8.12 18.44 -4.30
CA ASP A 64 6.77 18.65 -4.85
C ASP A 64 6.25 17.45 -5.67
N ILE A 65 7.01 16.35 -5.72
CA ILE A 65 6.71 15.18 -6.56
C ILE A 65 5.65 14.28 -5.90
N PHE A 66 5.40 14.43 -4.59
CA PHE A 66 4.49 13.55 -3.86
C PHE A 66 3.16 14.23 -3.54
N ARG A 67 2.06 13.58 -3.93
CA ARG A 67 0.74 13.93 -3.43
C ARG A 67 0.57 13.33 -2.04
N PHE A 68 0.62 14.18 -1.02
CA PHE A 68 0.43 13.76 0.36
C PHE A 68 -1.03 13.42 0.61
N ILE A 69 -1.34 12.13 0.68
CA ILE A 69 -2.56 11.68 1.34
C ILE A 69 -2.26 11.83 2.83
N LYS A 70 -2.68 12.95 3.44
CA LYS A 70 -2.61 13.08 4.91
C LYS A 70 -3.47 11.97 5.50
N PRO A 71 -2.90 10.95 6.17
CA PRO A 71 -3.72 9.97 6.84
C PRO A 71 -4.54 10.72 7.89
N GLN A 72 -5.82 10.38 7.99
CA GLN A 72 -6.71 10.88 9.02
C GLN A 72 -6.26 10.28 10.35
N LYS A 73 -5.18 10.84 10.93
CA LYS A 73 -4.57 10.49 12.23
C LYS A 73 -4.76 9.01 12.62
N VAL A 74 -4.32 8.10 11.76
CA VAL A 74 -4.28 6.68 12.10
C VAL A 74 -2.91 6.46 12.70
N ASP A 75 -2.85 6.13 13.99
CA ASP A 75 -1.64 5.57 14.61
C ASP A 75 -1.37 4.23 13.92
N PHE A 76 -0.66 4.30 12.79
CA PHE A 76 -0.26 3.14 12.02
C PHE A 76 0.93 2.51 12.75
N GLN A 77 0.64 1.60 13.69
CA GLN A 77 1.67 0.73 14.26
C GLN A 77 2.12 -0.25 13.16
N LEU A 78 3.04 0.24 12.33
CA LEU A 78 3.59 -0.43 11.17
C LEU A 78 4.15 -1.83 11.51
N THR A 79 4.58 -2.01 12.76
CA THR A 79 5.17 -3.25 13.30
C THR A 79 4.22 -4.43 13.38
N GLU A 80 2.92 -4.21 13.59
CA GLU A 80 1.97 -5.32 13.76
C GLU A 80 1.29 -5.73 12.44
N GLN A 81 1.07 -4.78 11.54
CA GLN A 81 0.36 -5.02 10.26
C GLN A 81 1.28 -5.37 9.09
N LEU A 82 2.59 -5.04 9.13
CA LEU A 82 3.56 -5.47 8.11
C LEU A 82 4.22 -6.82 8.41
N LYS A 83 3.67 -7.60 9.35
CA LYS A 83 4.16 -8.96 9.54
C LYS A 83 3.99 -9.71 8.22
N VAL A 84 5.08 -10.18 7.64
CA VAL A 84 5.10 -11.04 6.44
C VAL A 84 4.07 -12.17 6.56
N LYS A 85 3.87 -12.65 7.80
CA LYS A 85 2.83 -13.60 8.19
C LYS A 85 1.41 -13.19 7.79
N HIS A 86 1.04 -11.91 7.87
CA HIS A 86 -0.30 -11.45 7.49
C HIS A 86 -0.54 -11.57 5.98
N ILE A 87 0.45 -11.19 5.16
CA ILE A 87 0.40 -11.36 3.70
C ILE A 87 0.32 -12.86 3.34
N GLU A 88 1.08 -13.68 4.06
CA GLU A 88 1.12 -15.12 3.86
C GLU A 88 -0.21 -15.81 4.19
N THR A 89 -0.90 -15.35 5.25
CA THR A 89 -2.12 -15.99 5.75
C THR A 89 -3.41 -15.29 5.35
N SER A 90 -3.34 -14.14 4.66
CA SER A 90 -4.56 -13.43 4.26
C SER A 90 -5.41 -14.31 3.35
N THR A 91 -6.71 -14.32 3.61
CA THR A 91 -7.72 -15.01 2.79
C THR A 91 -8.29 -14.12 1.70
N ASP A 92 -8.24 -12.81 1.92
CA ASP A 92 -8.69 -11.79 0.97
C ASP A 92 -7.49 -10.91 0.58
N LEU A 93 -7.08 -11.03 -0.68
CA LEU A 93 -6.00 -10.25 -1.28
C LEU A 93 -6.54 -9.26 -2.33
N SER A 94 -7.86 -9.16 -2.50
CA SER A 94 -8.49 -8.28 -3.51
C SER A 94 -8.17 -6.80 -3.33
N LYS A 95 -7.77 -6.41 -2.12
CA LYS A 95 -7.41 -5.04 -1.73
C LYS A 95 -5.91 -4.83 -1.57
N MET A 96 -5.10 -5.84 -1.91
CA MET A 96 -3.65 -5.72 -1.83
C MET A 96 -3.13 -4.83 -2.95
N VAL A 97 -2.08 -4.08 -2.65
CA VAL A 97 -1.43 -3.19 -3.62
C VAL A 97 -0.24 -3.89 -4.23
N ASP A 98 -0.14 -3.83 -5.55
CA ASP A 98 0.90 -4.49 -6.34
C ASP A 98 2.32 -4.11 -5.91
N ASN A 99 2.54 -2.83 -5.56
CA ASN A 99 3.87 -2.34 -5.23
C ASN A 99 3.85 -1.37 -4.04
N ILE A 100 4.51 -1.79 -2.96
CA ILE A 100 4.74 -0.97 -1.77
C ILE A 100 6.24 -0.76 -1.61
N ARG A 101 6.67 0.50 -1.56
CA ARG A 101 8.07 0.88 -1.36
C ARG A 101 8.25 1.58 -0.03
N PHE A 102 9.26 1.14 0.70
CA PHE A 102 9.67 1.72 1.97
C PHE A 102 10.97 2.47 1.75
N SER A 103 11.00 3.73 2.16
CA SER A 103 12.21 4.54 2.06
C SER A 103 12.47 5.28 3.34
N HIS A 104 13.74 5.24 3.77
CA HIS A 104 14.23 5.90 4.98
C HIS A 104 13.50 5.50 6.27
N ILE A 105 12.69 4.45 6.25
CA ILE A 105 12.02 3.92 7.45
C ILE A 105 12.96 2.92 8.12
N LYS A 106 13.25 3.14 9.40
CA LYS A 106 13.88 2.12 10.25
C LYS A 106 12.84 1.07 10.62
N CYS A 107 12.49 0.20 9.67
CA CYS A 107 11.65 -0.94 9.97
C CYS A 107 12.48 -1.94 10.76
N PRO A 108 12.00 -2.43 11.93
CA PRO A 108 12.66 -3.54 12.61
C PRO A 108 12.77 -4.72 11.64
N ARG A 109 13.82 -5.53 11.84
CA ARG A 109 14.09 -6.69 10.98
C ARG A 109 12.83 -7.55 10.94
N PRO A 110 12.21 -7.74 9.76
CA PRO A 110 10.98 -8.50 9.67
C PRO A 110 11.28 -9.95 10.04
N GLU A 111 10.37 -10.57 10.78
CA GLU A 111 10.33 -12.03 10.87
C GLU A 111 9.88 -12.56 9.51
N ILE A 112 10.85 -12.96 8.70
CA ILE A 112 10.61 -13.59 7.41
C ILE A 112 10.06 -14.99 7.71
N SER A 113 8.98 -15.36 7.01
CA SER A 113 8.44 -16.71 7.09
C SER A 113 9.49 -17.75 6.71
N GLU A 114 9.50 -18.89 7.40
CA GLU A 114 10.36 -20.04 7.06
C GLU A 114 10.06 -20.58 5.65
N ARG A 115 8.85 -20.33 5.13
CA ARG A 115 8.44 -20.68 3.75
C ARG A 115 9.01 -19.73 2.70
N ALA A 116 9.59 -18.60 3.10
CA ALA A 116 10.12 -17.64 2.15
C ALA A 116 11.43 -18.15 1.53
N GLU A 117 11.46 -18.25 0.21
CA GLU A 117 12.61 -18.71 -0.55
C GLU A 117 13.54 -17.53 -0.84
N ASN A 118 14.84 -17.66 -0.51
CA ASN A 118 15.85 -16.72 -0.95
C ASN A 118 16.20 -17.00 -2.41
N ILE A 119 15.75 -16.12 -3.31
CA ILE A 119 15.93 -16.30 -4.75
C ILE A 119 17.10 -15.49 -5.32
N LYS A 120 17.57 -14.48 -4.59
CA LYS A 120 18.65 -13.61 -5.07
C LYS A 120 19.34 -12.92 -3.91
N ARG A 121 20.67 -12.88 -3.95
CA ARG A 121 21.48 -12.04 -3.07
C ARG A 121 22.45 -11.22 -3.92
N GLU A 122 22.39 -9.90 -3.79
CA GLU A 122 23.18 -8.99 -4.61
C GLU A 122 23.80 -7.88 -3.77
N ARG A 123 24.95 -7.38 -4.22
CA ARG A 123 25.52 -6.14 -3.73
C ARG A 123 25.11 -5.03 -4.68
N ALA A 124 24.50 -3.96 -4.17
CA ALA A 124 24.16 -2.84 -5.03
C ALA A 124 25.43 -2.21 -5.61
N LYS A 125 25.39 -1.89 -6.91
CA LYS A 125 26.56 -1.34 -7.62
C LYS A 125 26.98 0.04 -7.09
N SER A 126 26.04 0.81 -6.53
CA SER A 126 26.23 2.19 -6.07
C SER A 126 26.26 2.38 -4.56
N SER A 127 26.06 1.31 -3.77
CA SER A 127 26.03 1.40 -2.30
C SER A 127 26.69 0.18 -1.69
N PHE A 128 27.31 0.32 -0.51
CA PHE A 128 27.84 -0.82 0.24
C PHE A 128 26.76 -1.82 0.70
N ASN A 129 25.49 -1.46 0.53
CA ASN A 129 24.34 -2.26 0.95
C ASN A 129 24.24 -3.59 0.17
N ARG A 130 24.09 -4.67 0.92
CA ARG A 130 23.67 -5.97 0.39
C ARG A 130 22.16 -6.11 0.42
N PHE A 131 21.60 -6.64 -0.65
CA PHE A 131 20.18 -6.90 -0.81
C PHE A 131 19.94 -8.40 -0.91
N VAL A 132 18.89 -8.86 -0.26
CA VAL A 132 18.35 -10.22 -0.42
C VAL A 132 16.92 -10.11 -0.89
N LYS A 133 16.64 -10.80 -2.00
CA LYS A 133 15.30 -10.94 -2.55
C LYS A 133 14.70 -12.26 -2.09
N TYR A 134 13.57 -12.17 -1.42
CA TYR A 134 12.78 -13.32 -1.01
C TYR A 134 11.54 -13.47 -1.90
N LYS A 135 11.11 -14.70 -2.10
CA LYS A 135 9.84 -15.08 -2.72
C LYS A 135 8.99 -15.80 -1.69
N LEU A 136 7.72 -15.47 -1.59
CA LEU A 136 6.76 -16.14 -0.70
C LEU A 136 5.45 -16.37 -1.45
N SER A 137 4.83 -17.53 -1.27
CA SER A 137 3.48 -17.79 -1.76
C SER A 137 2.46 -17.73 -0.63
N ASN A 138 1.28 -17.18 -0.91
CA ASN A 138 0.17 -17.20 0.04
C ASN A 138 -0.20 -18.66 0.38
N ILE A 139 -0.55 -18.93 1.64
CA ILE A 139 -0.90 -20.28 2.10
C ILE A 139 -2.26 -20.74 1.57
N ASN A 140 -3.19 -19.80 1.41
CA ASN A 140 -4.56 -20.06 0.97
C ASN A 140 -4.68 -20.03 -0.56
N ASN A 141 -3.79 -19.30 -1.25
CA ASN A 141 -3.74 -19.23 -2.71
C ASN A 141 -2.29 -19.26 -3.25
N PRO A 142 -1.73 -20.44 -3.55
CA PRO A 142 -0.35 -20.58 -4.00
C PRO A 142 0.00 -19.87 -5.32
N LYS A 143 -0.99 -19.42 -6.10
CA LYS A 143 -0.78 -18.63 -7.32
C LYS A 143 -0.42 -17.17 -7.01
N GLU A 144 -0.73 -16.70 -5.81
CA GLU A 144 -0.37 -15.36 -5.34
C GLU A 144 1.05 -15.37 -4.80
N ILE A 145 1.93 -14.66 -5.50
CA ILE A 145 3.36 -14.63 -5.19
C ILE A 145 3.77 -13.22 -4.77
N PHE A 146 4.52 -13.15 -3.68
CA PHE A 146 5.09 -11.93 -3.14
C PHE A 146 6.60 -11.95 -3.21
N TYR A 147 7.17 -10.80 -3.51
CA TYR A 147 8.61 -10.57 -3.52
C TYR A 147 8.98 -9.50 -2.50
N PHE A 148 9.97 -9.80 -1.66
CA PHE A 148 10.48 -8.88 -0.65
C PHE A 148 11.93 -8.56 -0.97
N ASN A 149 12.29 -7.28 -0.98
CA ASN A 149 13.69 -6.84 -1.04
C ASN A 149 14.13 -6.32 0.33
N ILE A 150 15.11 -6.97 0.93
CA ILE A 150 15.62 -6.65 2.28
C ILE A 150 17.08 -6.24 2.20
N VAL A 151 17.43 -5.14 2.86
CA VAL A 151 18.82 -4.71 3.02
C VAL A 151 19.44 -5.46 4.22
N GLU A 152 20.48 -6.27 4.00
CA GLU A 152 21.09 -7.10 5.05
C GLU A 152 21.69 -6.28 6.17
N ASP A 153 22.37 -5.19 5.83
CA ASP A 153 23.20 -4.45 6.79
C ASP A 153 22.37 -3.74 7.88
N TYR A 154 21.07 -3.52 7.61
CA TYR A 154 20.12 -2.92 8.55
C TYR A 154 18.89 -3.81 8.84
N GLY A 155 18.76 -4.94 8.14
CA GLY A 155 17.59 -5.82 8.22
C GLY A 155 16.29 -5.20 7.69
N THR A 156 16.34 -4.08 6.97
CA THR A 156 15.15 -3.29 6.62
C THR A 156 14.52 -3.74 5.30
N ILE A 157 13.20 -3.93 5.26
CA ILE A 157 12.45 -4.12 4.00
C ILE A 157 12.46 -2.81 3.23
N THR A 158 12.76 -2.89 1.94
CA THR A 158 12.76 -1.74 1.02
C THR A 158 11.62 -1.79 0.02
N THR A 159 11.15 -2.99 -0.34
CA THR A 159 10.07 -3.14 -1.32
C THR A 159 9.34 -4.45 -1.09
N ILE A 160 8.02 -4.39 -1.25
CA ILE A 160 7.12 -5.53 -1.37
C ILE A 160 6.43 -5.40 -2.72
N SER A 161 6.53 -6.45 -3.53
CA SER A 161 5.82 -6.54 -4.81
C SER A 161 4.95 -7.78 -4.82
N HIS A 162 3.73 -7.65 -5.32
CA HIS A 162 2.75 -8.71 -5.50
C HIS A 162 2.58 -9.01 -6.99
N VAL A 163 2.53 -10.30 -7.33
CA VAL A 163 2.36 -10.79 -8.69
C VAL A 163 1.33 -11.91 -8.67
N GLN A 164 0.29 -11.74 -9.48
CA GLN A 164 -0.71 -12.76 -9.78
C GLN A 164 -0.31 -13.49 -11.08
N ILE A 165 -0.25 -14.83 -11.04
CA ILE A 165 0.12 -15.70 -12.18
C ILE A 165 -1.07 -16.48 -12.70
#